data_AF-T1EKW3-F1
#
_entry.id   AF-T1EKW3-F1
#
_cell.length_a   1.000
_cell.length_b   1.000
_cell.length_c   1.000
_cell.angle_alpha   90.00
_cell.angle_beta   90.00
_cell.angle_gamma   90.00
#
_symmetry.space_group_name_H-M   'P 1'
#
loop_
_entity.id
_entity.type
_entity.pdbx_description
1 polymer ?
#
loop_
_entity_poly.entity_id
_entity_poly.type
_entity_poly.pdbx_seq_one_letter_code
_entity_poly.pdbx_strand_id
1 'polypeptide(L)'
;EGEETVKEIQFGVKHAEMSKKHNTGNYEQVVYMNITSKEGNCYCVELSASGYRIVGRQYDNISGEDSTKYYETIYAFLDDVSPLYRVCFSDALAEKLKKLE
;
A
#
# COMPACT_ATOMS: atom_id res chain seq x y z
N GLU A 1 -7.72 8.72 6.89
CA GLU A 1 -6.56 8.49 6.00
C GLU A 1 -6.12 7.03 5.96
N GLY A 2 -5.30 6.53 6.90
CA GLY A 2 -4.75 5.14 6.81
C GLY A 2 -5.80 4.03 6.61
N GLU A 3 -6.87 4.01 7.41
CA GLU A 3 -7.95 3.01 7.26
C GLU A 3 -8.73 3.13 5.94
N GLU A 4 -8.86 4.34 5.41
CA GLU A 4 -9.55 4.58 4.13
C GLU A 4 -8.69 4.08 2.98
N THR A 5 -7.38 4.33 3.02
CA THR A 5 -6.43 3.77 2.05
C THR A 5 -6.48 2.24 2.06
N VAL A 6 -6.48 1.61 3.24
CA VAL A 6 -6.58 0.14 3.36
C VAL A 6 -7.85 -0.37 2.67
N LYS A 7 -9.00 0.26 2.92
CA LYS A 7 -10.28 -0.11 2.29
C LYS A 7 -10.25 0.11 0.78
N GLU A 8 -9.64 1.20 0.33
CA GLU A 8 -9.54 1.55 -1.08
C GLU A 8 -8.73 0.50 -1.85
N ILE A 9 -7.60 0.04 -1.33
CA ILE A 9 -6.71 -0.88 -2.06
C ILE A 9 -7.07 -2.36 -1.90
N GLN A 10 -8.00 -2.72 -1.02
CA GLN A 10 -8.37 -4.12 -0.73
C GLN A 10 -8.67 -4.94 -1.99
N PHE A 11 -9.28 -4.35 -3.02
CA PHE A 11 -9.53 -5.06 -4.29
C PHE A 11 -8.25 -5.36 -5.08
N GLY A 12 -7.26 -4.47 -4.99
CA GLY A 12 -6.02 -4.47 -5.75
C GLY A 12 -4.92 -5.34 -5.17
N VAL A 13 -5.04 -5.75 -3.90
CA VAL A 13 -4.03 -6.53 -3.20
C VAL A 13 -4.59 -7.88 -2.76
N LYS A 14 -3.75 -8.75 -2.18
CA LYS A 14 -4.21 -10.00 -1.58
C LYS A 14 -4.76 -9.78 -0.17
N HIS A 15 -4.12 -8.88 0.58
CA HIS A 15 -4.55 -8.47 1.91
C HIS A 15 -4.02 -7.08 2.25
N ALA A 16 -4.79 -6.28 2.97
CA ALA A 16 -4.32 -5.03 3.56
C ALA A 16 -4.98 -4.81 4.92
N GLU A 17 -4.19 -4.36 5.91
CA GLU A 17 -4.66 -4.03 7.26
C GLU A 17 -3.82 -2.90 7.87
N MET A 18 -4.35 -2.23 8.89
CA MET A 18 -3.57 -1.28 9.68
C MET A 18 -2.51 -2.02 10.49
N SER A 19 -1.29 -1.47 10.56
CA SER A 19 -0.23 -2.03 11.39
C SER A 19 -0.53 -1.81 12.87
N LYS A 20 -0.08 -2.74 13.71
CA LYS A 20 -0.11 -2.62 15.17
C LYS A 20 0.93 -1.63 15.69
N LYS A 21 1.88 -1.22 14.86
CA LYS A 21 2.82 -0.16 15.17
C LYS A 21 2.08 1.18 15.15
N HIS A 22 1.92 1.76 16.32
CA HIS A 22 1.44 3.13 16.47
C HIS A 22 2.61 4.05 16.76
N ASN A 23 2.56 5.26 16.19
CA ASN A 23 3.57 6.27 16.45
C ASN A 23 3.61 6.56 17.96
N THR A 24 4.73 6.23 18.60
CA THR A 24 4.95 6.43 20.04
C THR A 24 5.67 7.75 20.32
N GLY A 25 5.98 8.53 19.26
CA GLY A 25 6.66 9.81 19.35
C GLY A 25 5.76 10.99 18.94
N ASN A 26 5.99 12.14 19.58
CA ASN A 26 5.25 13.41 19.41
C ASN A 26 5.44 14.11 18.04
N TYR A 27 5.96 13.43 17.02
CA TYR A 27 6.42 14.08 15.80
C TYR A 27 5.77 13.40 14.59
N GLU A 28 4.85 14.14 13.99
CA GLU A 28 4.15 13.91 12.73
C GLU A 28 3.16 12.73 12.73
N GLN A 29 1.97 12.94 12.14
CA GLN A 29 0.93 11.91 12.03
C GLN A 29 1.35 10.85 11.00
N VAL A 30 2.29 10.00 11.39
CA VAL A 30 2.72 8.85 10.61
C VAL A 30 1.84 7.66 10.99
N VAL A 31 1.26 7.03 9.98
CA VAL A 31 0.49 5.79 10.14
C VAL A 31 1.18 4.66 9.39
N TYR A 32 1.10 3.46 9.94
CA TYR A 32 1.68 2.27 9.35
C TYR A 32 0.58 1.31 8.91
N MET A 33 0.78 0.67 7.77
CA MET A 33 -0.13 -0.32 7.21
C MET A 33 0.63 -1.51 6.66
N ASN A 34 0.00 -2.67 6.76
CA ASN A 34 0.53 -3.94 6.31
C ASN A 34 -0.19 -4.33 5.01
N ILE A 35 0.58 -4.66 3.97
CA ILE A 35 0.05 -4.98 2.66
C ILE A 35 0.68 -6.29 2.19
N THR A 36 -0.16 -7.22 1.72
CA THR A 36 0.27 -8.38 0.95
C THR A 36 -0.12 -8.16 -0.50
N SER A 37 0.88 -8.06 -1.39
CA SER A 37 0.64 -7.91 -2.83
C SER A 37 -0.07 -9.13 -3.42
N LYS A 38 -0.56 -9.03 -4.65
CA LYS A 38 -1.20 -10.16 -5.34
C LYS A 38 -0.24 -11.35 -5.54
N GLU A 39 1.05 -11.07 -5.66
CA GLU A 39 2.13 -12.05 -5.75
C GLU A 39 2.39 -12.78 -4.41
N GLY A 40 1.86 -12.26 -3.30
CA GLY A 40 2.07 -12.82 -1.96
C GLY A 40 3.24 -12.20 -1.20
N ASN A 41 3.85 -11.12 -1.69
CA ASN A 41 4.90 -10.41 -0.97
C ASN A 41 4.28 -9.54 0.12
N CYS A 42 4.87 -9.57 1.33
CA CYS A 42 4.42 -8.78 2.46
C CYS A 42 5.25 -7.50 2.61
N TYR A 43 4.59 -6.40 2.94
CA TYR A 43 5.22 -5.10 3.15
C TYR A 43 4.60 -4.42 4.38
N CYS A 44 5.45 -3.75 5.14
CA CYS A 44 5.06 -2.73 6.11
C CYS A 44 5.34 -1.38 5.47
N VAL A 45 4.29 -0.57 5.35
CA VAL A 45 4.29 0.70 4.63
C VAL A 45 3.95 1.82 5.60
N GLU A 46 4.78 2.85 5.55
CA GLU A 46 4.59 4.12 6.23
C GLU A 46 3.81 5.07 5.33
N LEU A 47 2.79 5.74 5.88
CA LEU A 47 2.11 6.87 5.28
C LEU A 47 2.36 8.11 6.13
N SER A 48 2.93 9.14 5.51
CA SER A 48 3.26 10.44 6.09
C SER A 48 2.92 11.56 5.12
N ALA A 49 3.18 12.82 5.49
CA ALA A 49 3.03 13.96 4.59
C ALA A 49 3.91 13.87 3.33
N SER A 50 5.00 13.09 3.36
CA SER A 50 5.85 12.82 2.20
C SER A 50 5.30 11.71 1.28
N GLY A 51 4.19 11.08 1.64
CA GLY A 51 3.55 9.99 0.90
C GLY A 51 3.79 8.62 1.53
N TYR A 52 3.88 7.60 0.68
CA TYR A 52 3.98 6.19 1.04
C TYR A 52 5.40 5.67 0.91
N ARG A 53 5.89 4.90 1.88
CA ARG A 53 7.25 4.33 1.85
C ARG A 53 7.29 2.93 2.46
N ILE A 54 8.09 2.03 1.88
CA ILE A 54 8.35 0.72 2.47
C ILE A 54 9.32 0.89 3.64
N VAL A 55 8.90 0.47 4.82
CA VAL A 55 9.72 0.47 6.03
C VAL A 55 10.07 -0.94 6.53
N GLY A 56 9.46 -1.97 5.91
CA GLY A 56 9.75 -3.37 6.17
C GLY A 56 9.17 -4.32 5.11
N ARG A 57 9.77 -5.51 4.97
CA ARG A 57 9.26 -6.63 4.15
C ARG A 57 8.47 -7.69 4.94
N GLN A 58 8.09 -7.34 6.15
CA GLN A 58 7.28 -8.18 7.03
C GLN A 58 6.32 -7.27 7.79
N TYR A 59 5.18 -7.83 8.19
CA TYR A 59 4.16 -7.08 8.91
C TYR A 59 4.69 -6.54 10.23
N ASP A 60 4.30 -5.31 10.55
CA ASP A 60 4.67 -4.61 11.78
C ASP A 60 6.20 -4.49 11.99
N ASN A 61 7.01 -4.74 10.96
CA ASN A 61 8.45 -4.57 11.00
C ASN A 61 8.82 -3.21 10.41
N ILE A 62 9.53 -2.41 11.19
CA ILE A 62 10.06 -1.10 10.80
C ILE A 62 11.58 -1.23 10.94
N SER A 63 12.22 -1.76 9.91
CA SER A 63 13.67 -1.90 9.87
C SER A 63 14.34 -0.63 9.32
N GLY A 64 13.60 0.21 8.59
CA GLY A 64 14.08 1.51 8.09
C GLY A 64 15.13 1.44 6.98
N GLU A 65 15.62 0.23 6.67
CA GLU A 65 16.67 -0.02 5.68
C GLU A 65 16.12 -0.48 4.31
N ASP A 66 14.82 -0.82 4.23
CA ASP A 66 14.24 -1.46 3.04
C ASP A 66 14.05 -0.54 1.84
N SER A 67 13.76 0.75 2.05
CA SER A 67 13.61 1.72 0.97
C SER A 67 13.66 3.18 1.46
N THR A 68 14.35 4.03 0.70
CA THR A 68 14.33 5.50 0.89
C THR A 68 13.36 6.20 -0.08
N LYS A 69 12.70 5.44 -0.96
CA LYS A 69 11.80 5.98 -1.99
C LYS A 69 10.42 6.23 -1.40
N TYR A 70 9.95 7.47 -1.56
CA TYR A 70 8.58 7.85 -1.29
C TYR A 70 7.76 7.82 -2.57
N TYR A 71 6.53 7.33 -2.45
CA TYR A 71 5.52 7.32 -3.50
C TYR A 71 4.45 8.33 -3.15
N GLU A 72 4.09 9.19 -4.09
CA GLU A 72 3.07 10.23 -3.86
C GLU A 72 1.68 9.64 -3.59
N THR A 73 1.37 8.49 -4.19
CA THR A 73 0.08 7.81 -4.05
C THR A 73 0.25 6.32 -3.79
N ILE A 74 -0.75 5.71 -3.16
CA ILE A 74 -0.77 4.26 -2.93
C ILE A 74 -0.81 3.48 -4.24
N TYR A 75 -1.40 4.07 -5.29
CA TYR A 75 -1.44 3.48 -6.61
C TYR A 75 -0.06 3.42 -7.27
N ALA A 76 0.73 4.50 -7.18
CA ALA A 76 2.11 4.52 -7.66
C ALA A 76 2.99 3.52 -6.89
N PHE A 77 2.73 3.35 -5.60
CA PHE A 77 3.37 2.31 -4.80
C PHE A 77 3.02 0.90 -5.33
N LEU A 78 1.73 0.58 -5.45
CA LEU A 78 1.27 -0.73 -5.92
C LEU A 78 1.69 -1.05 -7.35
N ASP A 79 1.77 -0.03 -8.21
CA ASP A 79 2.24 -0.16 -9.59
C ASP A 79 3.70 -0.61 -9.69
N ASP A 80 4.53 -0.19 -8.74
CA ASP A 80 5.95 -0.54 -8.63
C ASP A 80 6.14 -1.92 -7.97
N VAL A 81 5.41 -2.20 -6.89
CA VAL A 81 5.63 -3.40 -6.07
C VAL A 81 4.77 -4.62 -6.44
N SER A 82 3.72 -4.44 -7.24
CA SER A 82 2.78 -5.52 -7.60
C SER A 82 2.43 -5.49 -9.10
N PRO A 83 3.24 -6.12 -9.97
CA PRO A 83 2.91 -6.28 -11.39
C PRO A 83 1.50 -6.86 -11.65
N LEU A 84 1.03 -7.79 -10.81
CA LEU A 84 -0.30 -8.38 -10.90
C LEU A 84 -1.41 -7.38 -10.55
N TYR A 85 -1.15 -6.42 -9.65
CA TYR A 85 -2.10 -5.33 -9.41
C TYR A 85 -2.35 -4.53 -10.70
N ARG A 86 -1.29 -4.19 -11.45
CA ARG A 86 -1.40 -3.45 -12.71
C ARG A 86 -2.28 -4.17 -13.74
N VAL A 87 -2.12 -5.49 -13.84
CA VAL A 87 -2.94 -6.34 -14.72
C VAL A 87 -4.40 -6.33 -14.27
N CYS A 88 -4.66 -6.65 -13.00
CA CYS A 88 -6.03 -6.66 -12.46
C CYS A 88 -6.72 -5.31 -12.56
N PHE A 89 -6.00 -4.21 -12.34
CA PHE A 89 -6.56 -2.86 -12.45
C PHE A 89 -6.96 -2.55 -13.90
N SER A 90 -6.12 -2.93 -14.85
CA SER A 90 -6.38 -2.74 -16.28
C SER A 90 -7.59 -3.57 -16.73
N ASP A 91 -7.69 -4.84 -16.29
CA ASP A 91 -8.84 -5.70 -16.56
C ASP A 91 -10.13 -5.12 -15.97
N ALA A 92 -10.11 -4.69 -14.70
CA ALA A 92 -11.26 -4.09 -14.04
C ALA A 92 -11.74 -2.80 -14.74
N LEU A 93 -10.80 -1.99 -15.25
CA LEU A 93 -11.12 -0.80 -16.03
C LEU A 93 -11.76 -1.17 -17.38
N ALA A 94 -11.20 -2.15 -18.09
CA ALA A 94 -11.74 -2.64 -19.36
C ALA A 94 -13.15 -3.23 -19.19
N GLU A 95 -13.40 -3.99 -18.11
CA GLU A 95 -14.72 -4.53 -17.80
C GLU A 95 -15.76 -3.44 -17.51
N LYS A 96 -15.38 -2.37 -16.81
CA LYS A 96 -16.28 -1.22 -16.59
C LYS A 96 -16.59 -0.49 -17.88
N LEU A 97 -15.61 -0.33 -18.76
CA LEU A 97 -15.79 0.33 -20.06
C LEU A 97 -16.81 -0.44 -20.92
N LYS A 98 -16.70 -1.77 -20.97
CA LYS A 98 -17.63 -2.66 -21.70
C LYS A 98 -19.08 -2.62 -21.18
N LYS A 99 -19.30 -2.23 -19.92
CA LYS A 99 -20.65 -2.12 -19.33
C LYS A 99 -21.35 -0.81 -19.67
N LEU A 100 -20.63 0.14 -20.28
CA LEU A 100 -21.14 1.42 -20.74
C LEU A 100 -21.45 1.42 -22.25
N GLU A 101 -21.16 0.32 -22.95
CA GLU A 101 -21.48 0.06 -24.35
C GLU A 101 -22.85 -0.63 -24.52
#